data_AF-A0A5N7ZEJ1-F1
#
_entry.id   AF-A0A5N7ZEJ1-F1
#
_cell.length_a   1.000
_cell.length_b   1.000
_cell.length_c   1.000
_cell.angle_alpha   90.00
_cell.angle_beta   90.00
_cell.angle_gamma   90.00
#
_symmetry.space_group_name_H-M   'P 1'
#
loop_
_entity.id
_entity.type
_entity.pdbx_description
1 polymer ?
#
loop_
_entity_poly.entity_id
_entity_poly.type
_entity_poly.pdbx_seq_one_letter_code
_entity_poly.pdbx_strand_id
1 'polypeptide(L)'
;MKKQILLLAAMLVGSFAGAQTVQQGTVTMGPSYANQVYFKFATPGVTNAYPHSSWDVAFYRKSAMAFATRINDAKGIEVYQASNTVSNWASIDVSQVANWTRLYNSDIEWTKGAFDYGTATYGWGEYNMANHHVTGSIIFVLK
;
A
#
# COMPACT_ATOMS: atom_id res chain seq x y z
N MET A 1 -38.87 -46.08 19.32
CA MET A 1 -38.83 -44.96 20.29
C MET A 1 -37.45 -44.28 20.37
N LYS A 2 -36.36 -44.90 20.86
CA LYS A 2 -35.04 -44.24 20.97
C LYS A 2 -34.51 -43.64 19.64
N LYS A 3 -34.64 -44.36 18.53
CA LYS A 3 -34.26 -43.87 17.19
C LYS A 3 -35.12 -42.69 16.70
N GLN A 4 -36.41 -42.68 17.06
CA GLN A 4 -37.34 -41.59 16.70
C GLN A 4 -37.05 -40.32 17.52
N ILE A 5 -36.68 -40.47 18.79
CA ILE A 5 -36.26 -39.36 19.66
C ILE A 5 -34.96 -38.73 19.14
N LEU A 6 -33.99 -39.54 18.71
CA LEU A 6 -32.74 -39.06 18.09
C LEU A 6 -32.97 -38.30 16.78
N LEU A 7 -33.89 -38.78 15.93
CA LEU A 7 -34.28 -38.10 14.70
C LEU A 7 -34.97 -36.75 14.98
N LEU A 8 -35.84 -36.69 15.99
CA LEU A 8 -36.52 -35.45 16.38
C LEU A 8 -35.53 -34.43 16.96
N ALA A 9 -34.57 -34.88 17.76
CA ALA A 9 -33.51 -34.03 18.32
C ALA A 9 -32.60 -33.46 17.22
N ALA A 10 -32.22 -34.27 16.22
CA ALA A 10 -31.42 -33.81 15.09
C ALA A 10 -32.14 -32.75 14.24
N MET A 11 -33.45 -32.91 14.00
CA MET A 11 -34.26 -31.91 13.28
C MET A 11 -34.40 -30.60 14.08
N LEU A 12 -34.54 -30.68 15.40
CA LEU A 12 -34.62 -29.48 16.24
C LEU A 12 -33.31 -28.68 16.20
N VAL A 13 -32.14 -29.35 16.26
CA VAL A 13 -30.83 -28.68 16.21
C VAL A 13 -30.58 -28.01 14.85
N GLY A 14 -31.00 -28.64 13.74
CA GLY A 14 -30.92 -28.03 12.41
C GLY A 14 -31.77 -26.76 12.23
N SER A 15 -32.84 -26.62 13.03
CA SER A 15 -33.76 -25.47 12.96
C SER A 15 -33.19 -24.19 13.58
N PHE A 16 -32.11 -24.29 14.37
CA PHE A 16 -31.41 -23.15 14.99
C PHE A 16 -30.10 -22.79 14.28
N ALA A 17 -29.79 -23.43 13.14
CA ALA A 17 -28.64 -23.06 12.33
C ALA A 17 -28.95 -21.75 11.59
N GLY A 18 -28.59 -20.61 12.18
CA GLY A 18 -28.57 -19.34 11.47
C GLY A 18 -27.53 -19.39 10.35
N ALA A 19 -27.95 -19.23 9.10
CA ALA A 19 -27.02 -18.99 8.00
C ALA A 19 -26.20 -17.72 8.31
N GLN A 20 -24.90 -17.73 8.03
CA GLN A 20 -24.10 -16.51 8.15
C GLN A 20 -24.64 -15.47 7.16
N THR A 21 -25.11 -14.34 7.66
CA THR A 21 -25.48 -13.21 6.81
C THR A 21 -24.20 -12.73 6.14
N VAL A 22 -24.07 -12.94 4.82
CA VAL A 22 -22.98 -12.33 4.06
C VAL A 22 -23.20 -10.83 4.10
N GLN A 23 -22.47 -10.16 4.97
CA GLN A 23 -22.52 -8.71 5.05
C GLN A 23 -21.72 -8.19 3.86
N GLN A 24 -22.41 -7.96 2.74
CA GLN A 24 -21.79 -7.36 1.55
C GLN A 24 -21.34 -5.94 1.91
N GLY A 25 -20.04 -5.77 2.10
CA GLY A 25 -19.41 -4.46 2.18
C GLY A 25 -19.19 -3.94 0.77
N THR A 26 -20.13 -3.17 0.23
CA THR A 26 -19.87 -2.41 -0.99
C THR A 26 -19.05 -1.18 -0.64
N VAL A 27 -17.89 -1.01 -1.26
CA VAL A 27 -17.12 0.23 -1.20
C VAL A 27 -17.36 1.03 -2.48
N THR A 28 -17.69 2.30 -2.33
CA THR A 28 -17.95 3.20 -3.48
C THR A 28 -16.90 4.30 -3.50
N MET A 29 -16.03 4.29 -4.50
CA MET A 29 -14.95 5.29 -4.67
C MET A 29 -15.47 6.65 -5.19
N GLY A 30 -16.74 6.71 -5.56
CA GLY A 30 -17.38 7.88 -6.16
C GLY A 30 -17.01 8.07 -7.65
N PRO A 31 -17.64 9.03 -8.32
CA PRO A 31 -17.36 9.35 -9.72
C PRO A 31 -15.88 9.63 -9.94
N SER A 32 -15.33 9.15 -11.06
CA SER A 32 -13.92 9.32 -11.43
C SER A 32 -12.91 8.89 -10.36
N TYR A 33 -13.28 7.92 -9.50
CA TYR A 33 -12.44 7.45 -8.40
C TYR A 33 -12.00 8.55 -7.43
N ALA A 34 -12.89 9.51 -7.16
CA ALA A 34 -12.60 10.67 -6.32
C ALA A 34 -12.08 10.33 -4.91
N ASN A 35 -12.34 9.12 -4.40
CA ASN A 35 -11.91 8.67 -3.08
C ASN A 35 -11.20 7.32 -3.12
N GLN A 36 -10.21 7.16 -2.24
CA GLN A 36 -9.73 5.86 -1.78
C GLN A 36 -10.58 5.41 -0.59
N VAL A 37 -11.15 4.20 -0.66
CA VAL A 37 -12.10 3.70 0.34
C VAL A 37 -11.59 2.40 0.94
N TYR A 38 -11.45 2.37 2.26
CA TYR A 38 -10.90 1.26 3.01
C TYR A 38 -11.97 0.62 3.89
N PHE A 39 -12.06 -0.72 3.84
CA PHE A 39 -12.98 -1.48 4.68
C PHE A 39 -12.41 -1.67 6.09
N LYS A 40 -13.24 -1.42 7.11
CA LYS A 40 -12.87 -1.67 8.50
C LYS A 40 -13.34 -3.06 8.94
N PHE A 41 -12.46 -4.06 8.90
CA PHE A 41 -12.79 -5.44 9.27
C PHE A 41 -13.39 -5.59 10.68
N ALA A 42 -12.92 -4.79 11.64
CA ALA A 42 -13.43 -4.81 13.01
C ALA A 42 -14.85 -4.24 13.16
N THR A 43 -15.35 -3.50 12.17
CA THR A 43 -16.67 -2.86 12.22
C THR A 43 -17.33 -2.96 10.84
N PRO A 44 -17.97 -4.10 10.55
CA PRO A 44 -18.59 -4.34 9.26
C PRO A 44 -19.57 -3.22 8.86
N GLY A 45 -19.42 -2.72 7.63
CA GLY A 45 -20.22 -1.60 7.10
C GLY A 45 -19.63 -0.21 7.36
N VAL A 46 -18.58 -0.09 8.18
CA VAL A 46 -17.82 1.16 8.32
C VAL A 46 -16.71 1.21 7.28
N THR A 47 -16.73 2.25 6.46
CA THR A 47 -15.68 2.56 5.48
C THR A 47 -15.01 3.87 5.82
N ASN A 48 -13.69 3.93 5.71
CA ASN A 48 -12.97 5.21 5.69
C ASN A 48 -12.79 5.62 4.23
N ALA A 49 -13.23 6.83 3.89
CA ALA A 49 -13.02 7.41 2.57
C ALA A 49 -12.09 8.62 2.70
N TYR A 50 -11.05 8.66 1.87
CA TYR A 50 -10.13 9.79 1.78
C TYR A 50 -10.09 10.27 0.33
N PRO A 51 -10.04 11.59 0.08
CA PRO A 51 -9.90 12.09 -1.28
C PRO A 51 -8.67 11.47 -1.95
N HIS A 52 -8.82 11.02 -3.18
CA HIS A 52 -7.73 10.39 -3.93
C HIS A 52 -6.51 11.33 -4.05
N SER A 53 -6.74 12.64 -4.10
CA SER A 53 -5.70 13.68 -4.21
C SER A 53 -5.02 14.04 -2.89
N SER A 54 -5.43 13.46 -1.74
CA SER A 54 -4.95 13.88 -0.41
C SER A 54 -3.67 13.19 0.06
N TRP A 55 -3.01 12.41 -0.79
CA TRP A 55 -1.76 11.73 -0.47
C TRP A 55 -0.78 11.77 -1.63
N ASP A 56 0.51 11.80 -1.29
CA ASP A 56 1.61 11.90 -2.26
C ASP A 56 2.52 10.67 -2.22
N VAL A 57 2.87 10.20 -1.01
CA VAL A 57 3.74 9.05 -0.75
C VAL A 57 3.04 8.05 0.17
N ALA A 58 3.17 6.76 -0.13
CA ALA A 58 2.65 5.66 0.68
C ALA A 58 3.76 4.68 1.05
N PHE A 59 3.77 4.27 2.33
CA PHE A 59 4.71 3.29 2.85
C PHE A 59 4.00 1.95 3.02
N TYR A 60 4.40 0.96 2.23
CA TYR A 60 4.02 -0.42 2.42
C TYR A 60 4.99 -1.07 3.40
N ARG A 61 4.47 -1.72 4.45
CA ARG A 61 5.28 -2.54 5.36
C ARG A 61 4.48 -3.73 5.87
N LYS A 62 4.82 -4.91 5.38
CA LYS A 62 4.30 -6.20 5.87
C LYS A 62 5.28 -6.88 6.83
N SER A 63 6.58 -6.69 6.63
CA SER A 63 7.64 -7.18 7.53
C SER A 63 8.89 -6.32 7.39
N ALA A 64 9.97 -6.67 8.09
CA ALA A 64 11.27 -6.00 7.92
C ALA A 64 11.90 -6.24 6.53
N MET A 65 11.45 -7.26 5.79
CA MET A 65 11.99 -7.63 4.47
C MET A 65 10.97 -7.44 3.35
N ALA A 66 9.70 -7.18 3.67
CA ALA A 66 8.63 -6.89 2.73
C ALA A 66 8.10 -5.49 3.00
N PHE A 67 8.73 -4.52 2.36
CA PHE A 67 8.38 -3.11 2.42
C PHE A 67 8.55 -2.48 1.04
N ALA A 68 7.92 -1.32 0.82
CA ALA A 68 8.04 -0.53 -0.39
C ALA A 68 7.62 0.91 -0.13
N THR A 69 8.12 1.83 -0.95
CA THR A 69 7.69 3.23 -0.92
C THR A 69 7.12 3.62 -2.28
N ARG A 70 5.82 3.91 -2.31
CA ARG A 70 5.07 4.21 -3.53
C ARG A 70 4.66 5.67 -3.59
N ILE A 71 4.40 6.16 -4.79
CA ILE A 71 3.80 7.49 -5.02
C ILE A 71 2.35 7.39 -5.50
N ASN A 72 1.62 8.49 -5.39
CA ASN A 72 0.34 8.68 -6.06
C ASN A 72 0.54 9.11 -7.51
N ASP A 73 0.95 8.17 -8.35
CA ASP A 73 1.13 8.40 -9.80
C ASP A 73 -0.17 8.81 -10.50
N ALA A 74 -1.33 8.41 -9.98
CA ALA A 74 -2.64 8.85 -10.46
C ALA A 74 -2.94 10.35 -10.20
N LYS A 75 -2.24 11.00 -9.25
CA LYS A 75 -2.23 12.47 -9.08
C LYS A 75 -1.28 13.17 -10.07
N GLY A 76 -0.58 12.41 -10.91
CA GLY A 76 0.43 12.92 -11.82
C GLY A 76 1.80 13.14 -11.18
N ILE A 77 2.01 12.62 -9.96
CA ILE A 77 3.33 12.69 -9.31
C ILE A 77 4.34 11.87 -10.11
N GLU A 78 5.50 12.45 -10.33
CA GLU A 78 6.64 11.81 -10.95
C GLU A 78 7.81 11.80 -9.98
N VAL A 79 8.57 10.69 -9.93
CA VAL A 79 9.78 10.58 -9.12
C VAL A 79 10.98 10.47 -10.03
N TYR A 80 12.03 11.21 -9.70
CA TYR A 80 13.30 11.17 -10.40
C TYR A 80 14.44 10.97 -9.40
N GLN A 81 15.43 10.17 -9.77
CA GLN A 81 16.69 10.16 -9.03
C GLN A 81 17.57 11.32 -9.52
N ALA A 82 17.79 12.31 -8.65
CA ALA A 82 18.63 13.46 -8.96
C ALA A 82 20.11 13.23 -8.64
N SER A 83 20.41 12.42 -7.61
CA SER A 83 21.78 12.11 -7.19
C SER A 83 21.82 10.84 -6.34
N ASN A 84 22.91 10.08 -6.42
CA ASN A 84 23.25 9.00 -5.49
C ASN A 84 24.32 9.41 -4.46
N THR A 85 24.65 10.70 -4.41
CA THR A 85 25.61 11.30 -3.48
C THR A 85 24.88 12.30 -2.60
N VAL A 86 24.74 11.99 -1.31
CA VAL A 86 23.97 12.80 -0.33
C VAL A 86 24.49 14.23 -0.19
N SER A 87 25.81 14.43 -0.31
CA SER A 87 26.41 15.78 -0.23
C SER A 87 25.98 16.72 -1.36
N ASN A 88 25.38 16.20 -2.43
CA ASN A 88 24.87 17.01 -3.54
C ASN A 88 23.54 17.71 -3.22
N TRP A 89 22.93 17.49 -2.04
CA TRP A 89 21.60 18.02 -1.69
C TRP A 89 21.45 19.52 -1.97
N ALA A 90 22.41 20.33 -1.52
CA ALA A 90 22.36 21.78 -1.69
C ALA A 90 22.64 22.24 -3.14
N SER A 91 23.16 21.36 -4.00
CA SER A 91 23.50 21.66 -5.39
C SER A 91 22.53 21.07 -6.40
N ILE A 92 21.44 20.43 -5.97
CA ILE A 92 20.42 19.91 -6.89
C ILE A 92 19.70 21.08 -7.56
N ASP A 93 19.80 21.14 -8.88
CA ASP A 93 19.03 22.05 -9.73
C ASP A 93 17.83 21.30 -10.33
N VAL A 94 16.63 21.58 -9.83
CA VAL A 94 15.38 20.94 -10.28
C VAL A 94 14.98 21.29 -11.71
N SER A 95 15.57 22.33 -12.32
CA SER A 95 15.36 22.63 -13.74
C SER A 95 15.92 21.53 -14.65
N GLN A 96 16.86 20.73 -14.15
CA GLN A 96 17.50 19.62 -14.85
C GLN A 96 16.66 18.33 -14.85
N VAL A 97 15.42 18.35 -14.37
CA VAL A 97 14.57 17.15 -14.24
C VAL A 97 14.43 16.33 -15.53
N ALA A 98 14.45 17.01 -16.69
CA ALA A 98 14.40 16.35 -18.00
C ALA A 98 15.61 15.46 -18.31
N ASN A 99 16.73 15.65 -17.60
CA ASN A 99 17.95 14.87 -17.73
C ASN A 99 18.01 13.66 -16.77
N TRP A 100 17.05 13.56 -15.85
CA TRP A 100 17.00 12.48 -14.87
C TRP A 100 16.10 11.34 -15.34
N THR A 101 16.40 10.13 -14.86
CA THR A 101 15.54 8.98 -15.14
C THR A 101 14.32 9.01 -14.23
N ARG A 102 13.13 8.99 -14.83
CA ARG A 102 11.88 8.82 -14.09
C ARG A 102 11.77 7.39 -13.55
N LEU A 103 11.36 7.27 -12.31
CA LEU A 103 11.09 6.02 -11.61
C LEU A 103 9.58 5.85 -11.43
N TYR A 104 9.13 4.60 -11.49
CA TYR A 104 7.72 4.25 -11.51
C TYR A 104 7.40 3.25 -10.41
N ASN A 105 6.16 3.33 -9.91
CA ASN A 105 5.60 2.20 -9.19
C ASN A 105 5.53 0.98 -10.11
N SER A 106 5.81 -0.21 -9.60
CA SER A 106 5.50 -1.45 -10.34
C SER A 106 3.98 -1.62 -10.46
N ASP A 107 3.55 -2.03 -11.64
CA ASP A 107 2.17 -2.38 -11.99
C ASP A 107 1.79 -3.82 -11.58
N ILE A 108 2.79 -4.68 -11.34
CA ILE A 108 2.61 -6.09 -11.01
C ILE A 108 3.05 -6.46 -9.59
N GLU A 109 3.94 -5.68 -8.96
CA GLU A 109 4.48 -5.97 -7.63
C GLU A 109 4.21 -4.83 -6.63
N TRP A 110 3.43 -5.12 -5.58
CA TRP A 110 3.14 -4.12 -4.55
C TRP A 110 4.36 -3.74 -3.70
N THR A 111 5.31 -4.66 -3.60
CA THR A 111 6.60 -4.53 -2.90
C THR A 111 7.65 -3.77 -3.72
N LYS A 112 7.28 -3.16 -4.85
CA LYS A 112 8.16 -2.37 -5.70
C LYS A 112 7.49 -1.05 -6.04
N GLY A 113 7.76 -0.02 -5.23
CA GLY A 113 7.34 1.35 -5.50
C GLY A 113 8.44 2.17 -6.19
N ALA A 114 8.11 3.39 -6.60
CA ALA A 114 9.01 4.24 -7.37
C ALA A 114 10.40 4.44 -6.72
N PHE A 115 10.46 4.62 -5.39
CA PHE A 115 11.73 4.82 -4.69
C PHE A 115 12.55 3.53 -4.56
N ASP A 116 11.94 2.36 -4.70
CA ASP A 116 12.62 1.06 -4.61
C ASP A 116 13.41 0.73 -5.89
N TYR A 117 13.29 1.58 -6.93
CA TYR A 117 14.05 1.52 -8.19
C TYR A 117 15.21 2.53 -8.26
N GLY A 118 15.49 3.25 -7.18
CA GLY A 118 16.72 4.05 -7.12
C GLY A 118 17.98 3.16 -7.14
N THR A 119 19.13 3.78 -7.31
CA THR A 119 20.40 3.06 -7.56
C THR A 119 21.06 2.46 -6.32
N ALA A 120 20.55 2.75 -5.12
CA ALA A 120 21.05 2.14 -3.90
C ALA A 120 20.62 0.67 -3.77
N THR A 121 21.26 -0.10 -2.88
CA THR A 121 20.95 -1.54 -2.70
C THR A 121 19.48 -1.79 -2.36
N TYR A 122 18.87 -0.92 -1.53
CA TYR A 122 17.43 -0.98 -1.19
C TYR A 122 16.59 0.02 -2.00
N GLY A 123 17.10 0.47 -3.15
CA GLY A 123 16.49 1.52 -3.97
C GLY A 123 16.80 2.92 -3.47
N TRP A 124 16.46 3.21 -2.22
CA TRP A 124 16.59 4.55 -1.62
C TRP A 124 17.72 4.69 -0.60
N GLY A 125 18.30 3.58 -0.14
CA GLY A 125 19.27 3.57 0.93
C GLY A 125 20.14 2.33 1.01
N GLU A 126 21.14 2.40 1.89
CA GLU A 126 22.09 1.34 2.16
C GLU A 126 21.88 0.76 3.55
N TYR A 127 21.97 -0.56 3.65
CA TYR A 127 21.81 -1.29 4.90
C TYR A 127 23.14 -1.41 5.65
N ASN A 128 23.13 -1.05 6.93
CA ASN A 128 24.25 -1.21 7.82
C ASN A 128 24.10 -2.50 8.64
N MET A 129 25.01 -3.45 8.40
CA MET A 129 25.00 -4.76 9.08
C MET A 129 25.30 -4.70 10.57
N ALA A 130 25.97 -3.65 11.07
CA ALA A 130 26.35 -3.53 12.48
C ALA A 130 25.17 -3.16 13.38
N ASN A 131 24.21 -2.38 12.87
CA ASN A 131 23.06 -1.90 13.63
C ASN A 131 21.70 -2.24 12.98
N HIS A 132 21.70 -2.98 11.88
CA HIS A 132 20.52 -3.42 11.15
C HIS A 132 19.62 -2.27 10.66
N HIS A 133 20.19 -1.11 10.35
CA HIS A 133 19.45 0.07 9.88
C HIS A 133 19.70 0.36 8.40
N VAL A 134 18.68 0.82 7.68
CA VAL A 134 18.81 1.32 6.30
C VAL A 134 18.88 2.84 6.34
N THR A 135 19.97 3.41 5.87
CA THR A 135 20.18 4.87 5.81
C THR A 135 20.02 5.36 4.38
N GLY A 136 19.23 6.43 4.19
CA GLY A 136 19.03 7.03 2.88
C GLY A 136 20.34 7.51 2.25
N SER A 137 20.57 7.13 1.00
CA SER A 137 21.76 7.49 0.23
C SER A 137 21.43 8.16 -1.10
N ILE A 138 20.16 8.12 -1.52
CA ILE A 138 19.68 8.68 -2.78
C ILE A 138 18.89 9.97 -2.54
N ILE A 139 19.10 10.95 -3.41
CA ILE A 139 18.32 12.19 -3.48
C ILE A 139 17.32 12.06 -4.62
N PHE A 140 16.04 12.12 -4.26
CA PHE A 140 14.94 12.10 -5.21
C PHE A 140 14.31 13.48 -5.35
N VAL A 141 13.79 13.75 -6.55
CA VAL A 141 12.94 14.91 -6.82
C VAL A 141 11.55 14.42 -7.23
N LEU A 142 10.53 15.03 -6.63
CA LEU A 142 9.14 14.79 -6.97
C LEU A 142 8.62 15.99 -7.77
N LYS A 143 7.91 15.71 -8.86
CA LYS A 143 7.29 16.70 -9.74
C LYS A 143 5.79 16.47 -9.84
#